data_AF-A0A432K7G9-F1
#
_entry.id   AF-A0A432K7G9-F1
#
_cell.length_a   1.000
_cell.length_b   1.000
_cell.length_c   1.000
_cell.angle_alpha   90.00
_cell.angle_beta   90.00
_cell.angle_gamma   90.00
#
_symmetry.space_group_name_H-M   'P 1'
#
loop_
_entity.id
_entity.type
_entity.pdbx_description
1 polymer ?
#
loop_
_entity_poly.entity_id
_entity_poly.type
_entity_poly.pdbx_seq_one_letter_code
_entity_poly.pdbx_strand_id
1 'polypeptide(L)'
;MKHLILLVAIMGFTITLNAQSQKQIDKAKSCSEYIAKAMSLDEAKTTFLYKALLNNAVEAKERKKGLDKEAKKAVNKALKNELKAELSKQFSKEEIKRIFALMKEKRALDKKK
;
A
#
# COMPACT_ATOMS: atom_id res chain seq x y z
N MET A 1 21.14 -23.64 -9.91
CA MET A 1 21.84 -22.48 -9.32
C MET A 1 20.82 -21.44 -8.87
N LYS A 2 20.87 -21.10 -7.58
CA LYS A 2 20.27 -19.94 -6.87
C LYS A 2 18.77 -19.68 -7.09
N HIS A 3 17.96 -20.48 -6.40
CA HIS A 3 16.56 -20.14 -6.12
C HIS A 3 16.41 -19.60 -4.68
N LEU A 4 15.73 -18.46 -4.58
CA LEU A 4 14.80 -18.10 -3.50
C LEU A 4 15.36 -18.06 -2.07
N ILE A 5 16.05 -16.97 -1.72
CA ILE A 5 16.12 -16.52 -0.33
C ILE A 5 15.94 -15.00 -0.31
N LEU A 6 14.68 -14.54 -0.27
CA LEU A 6 14.34 -13.26 0.35
C LEU A 6 12.89 -13.32 0.83
N LEU A 7 12.66 -14.24 1.75
CA LEU A 7 11.45 -14.34 2.55
C LEU A 7 11.96 -14.35 3.99
N VAL A 8 11.29 -13.58 4.85
CA VAL A 8 11.54 -13.42 6.30
C VAL A 8 12.35 -12.16 6.66
N ALA A 9 11.63 -11.09 7.03
CA ALA A 9 11.93 -10.26 8.21
C ALA A 9 10.96 -9.06 8.41
N ILE A 10 9.65 -9.20 8.17
CA ILE A 10 8.67 -8.17 8.64
C ILE A 10 7.85 -8.73 9.80
N MET A 11 8.53 -9.16 10.87
CA MET A 11 7.89 -9.68 12.10
C MET A 11 8.13 -8.81 13.34
N GLY A 12 8.65 -7.58 13.20
CA GLY A 12 9.12 -6.79 14.34
C GLY A 12 8.41 -5.48 14.64
N PHE A 13 7.25 -5.17 14.04
CA PHE A 13 6.57 -3.88 14.29
C PHE A 13 5.18 -4.08 14.89
N THR A 14 5.16 -4.31 16.20
CA THR A 14 4.00 -4.06 17.07
C THR A 14 3.81 -2.54 17.21
N ILE A 15 3.27 -1.90 16.17
CA ILE A 15 2.84 -0.50 16.25
C ILE A 15 1.39 -0.54 16.72
N THR A 16 1.12 0.08 17.88
CA THR A 16 -0.18 0.35 18.50
C THR A 16 -1.38 0.30 17.53
N LEU A 17 -2.02 -0.87 17.47
CA LEU A 17 -3.07 -1.30 16.54
C LEU A 17 -4.49 -0.78 16.85
N ASN A 18 -4.64 0.26 17.67
CA ASN A 18 -5.92 0.55 18.33
C ASN A 18 -7.06 1.12 17.46
N ALA A 19 -6.91 1.20 16.13
CA ALA A 19 -8.01 1.60 15.22
C ALA A 19 -8.01 0.89 13.85
N GLN A 20 -7.06 -0.02 13.61
CA GLN A 20 -6.78 -0.56 12.29
C GLN A 20 -7.40 -1.95 12.14
N SER A 21 -8.25 -2.15 11.14
CA SER A 21 -8.84 -3.48 10.94
C SER A 21 -7.80 -4.45 10.38
N GLN A 22 -7.80 -5.70 10.85
CA GLN A 22 -6.94 -6.77 10.32
C GLN A 22 -7.00 -6.85 8.78
N LYS A 23 -8.20 -6.67 8.22
CA LYS A 23 -8.42 -6.62 6.77
C LYS A 23 -7.64 -5.51 6.05
N GLN A 24 -7.43 -4.35 6.65
CA GLN A 24 -6.62 -3.27 6.07
C GLN A 24 -5.14 -3.61 6.11
N ILE A 25 -4.68 -4.21 7.21
CA ILE A 25 -3.30 -4.68 7.41
C ILE A 25 -2.97 -5.74 6.36
N ASP A 26 -3.79 -6.77 6.24
CA ASP A 26 -3.58 -7.88 5.30
C ASP A 26 -3.55 -7.38 3.85
N LYS A 27 -4.43 -6.43 3.50
CA LYS A 27 -4.45 -5.84 2.16
C LYS A 27 -3.21 -5.00 1.88
N ALA A 28 -2.79 -4.17 2.82
CA ALA A 28 -1.59 -3.36 2.66
C ALA A 28 -0.36 -4.25 2.52
N LYS A 29 -0.23 -5.26 3.40
CA LYS A 29 0.85 -6.25 3.40
C LYS A 29 0.91 -7.04 2.09
N SER A 30 -0.19 -7.67 1.71
CA SER A 30 -0.27 -8.46 0.47
C SER A 30 0.03 -7.62 -0.78
N CYS A 31 -0.40 -6.35 -0.80
CA CYS A 31 -0.13 -5.44 -1.90
C CYS A 31 1.34 -5.01 -1.93
N SER A 32 1.93 -4.63 -0.79
CA SER A 32 3.33 -4.21 -0.71
C SER A 32 4.28 -5.37 -1.04
N GLU A 33 3.99 -6.59 -0.57
CA GLU A 33 4.78 -7.79 -0.90
C GLU A 33 4.75 -8.10 -2.40
N TYR A 34 3.56 -8.03 -3.01
CA TYR A 34 3.41 -8.22 -4.45
C TYR A 34 4.22 -7.20 -5.26
N ILE A 35 4.16 -5.92 -4.88
CA ILE A 35 4.90 -4.85 -5.55
C ILE A 35 6.40 -4.97 -5.32
N ALA A 36 6.82 -5.28 -4.09
CA ALA A 36 8.22 -5.48 -3.74
C ALA A 36 8.84 -6.60 -4.57
N LYS A 37 8.13 -7.71 -4.73
CA LYS A 37 8.56 -8.81 -5.61
C LYS A 37 8.66 -8.38 -7.08
N ALA A 38 7.67 -7.65 -7.59
CA ALA A 38 7.61 -7.25 -9.00
C ALA A 38 8.61 -6.14 -9.39
N MET A 39 9.10 -5.38 -8.42
CA MET A 39 10.06 -4.29 -8.61
C MET A 39 11.43 -4.59 -7.98
N SER A 40 11.62 -5.76 -7.37
CA SER A 40 12.82 -6.14 -6.63
C SER A 40 13.22 -5.08 -5.59
N LEU A 41 12.25 -4.59 -4.82
CA LEU A 41 12.50 -3.61 -3.77
C LEU A 41 13.29 -4.22 -2.62
N ASP A 42 14.20 -3.43 -2.03
CA ASP A 42 14.84 -3.77 -0.76
C ASP A 42 13.85 -3.72 0.42
N GLU A 43 14.30 -4.17 1.58
CA GLU A 43 13.48 -4.24 2.79
C GLU A 43 13.03 -2.85 3.28
N ALA A 44 13.89 -1.83 3.17
CA ALA A 44 13.58 -0.48 3.61
C ALA A 44 12.47 0.15 2.76
N LYS A 45 12.60 0.07 1.42
CA LYS A 45 11.57 0.52 0.46
C LYS A 45 10.29 -0.30 0.59
N THR A 46 10.39 -1.60 0.84
CA THR A 46 9.20 -2.46 1.07
C THR A 46 8.45 -2.06 2.34
N THR A 47 9.17 -1.84 3.43
CA THR A 47 8.60 -1.39 4.71
C THR A 47 7.99 0.00 4.58
N PHE A 48 8.66 0.91 3.88
CA PHE A 48 8.15 2.24 3.59
C PHE A 48 6.86 2.18 2.76
N LEU A 49 6.84 1.39 1.68
CA LEU A 49 5.65 1.19 0.86
C LEU A 49 4.48 0.59 1.65
N TYR A 50 4.74 -0.43 2.47
CA TYR A 50 3.73 -1.03 3.35
C TYR A 50 3.09 0.02 4.26
N LYS A 51 3.91 0.80 4.98
CA LYS A 51 3.43 1.86 5.88
C LYS A 51 2.61 2.92 5.14
N ALA A 52 3.08 3.37 3.97
CA ALA A 52 2.38 4.36 3.16
C ALA A 52 1.00 3.86 2.70
N LEU A 53 0.92 2.62 2.19
CA LEU A 53 -0.34 2.01 1.76
C LEU A 53 -1.31 1.80 2.91
N LEU A 54 -0.79 1.38 4.06
CA LEU A 54 -1.56 1.10 5.25
C LEU A 54 -2.16 2.39 5.84
N ASN A 55 -1.35 3.44 5.98
CA ASN A 55 -1.80 4.75 6.45
C ASN A 55 -2.88 5.32 5.51
N ASN A 56 -2.66 5.26 4.19
CA ASN A 56 -3.63 5.71 3.21
C ASN A 56 -4.98 4.98 3.33
N ALA A 57 -4.96 3.67 3.63
CA ALA A 57 -6.17 2.88 3.83
C ALA A 57 -6.92 3.23 5.13
N VAL A 58 -6.20 3.63 6.18
CA VAL A 58 -6.80 4.10 7.45
C VAL A 58 -7.43 5.47 7.26
N GLU A 59 -6.68 6.42 6.69
CA GLU A 59 -7.21 7.76 6.40
C GLU A 59 -8.43 7.69 5.46
N ALA A 60 -8.40 6.76 4.49
CA ALA A 60 -9.54 6.51 3.64
C ALA A 60 -10.79 6.05 4.40
N LYS A 61 -10.65 5.27 5.47
CA LYS A 61 -11.79 4.80 6.28
C LYS A 61 -12.37 5.95 7.09
N GLU A 62 -11.51 6.72 7.76
CA GLU A 62 -11.94 7.83 8.62
C GLU A 62 -12.51 8.99 7.81
N ARG A 63 -11.79 9.47 6.79
CA ARG A 63 -12.21 10.64 5.99
C ARG A 63 -13.43 10.38 5.10
N LYS A 64 -13.84 9.12 4.90
CA LYS A 64 -15.04 8.76 4.10
C LYS A 64 -16.26 8.43 4.95
N LYS A 65 -16.13 8.40 6.27
CA LYS A 65 -17.24 8.12 7.18
C LYS A 65 -18.31 9.20 7.03
N GLY A 66 -19.56 8.80 6.88
CA GLY A 66 -20.70 9.72 6.73
C GLY A 66 -20.78 10.48 5.40
N LEU A 67 -19.83 10.31 4.48
CA LEU A 67 -19.83 11.02 3.20
C LEU A 67 -20.69 10.32 2.13
N ASP A 68 -21.30 11.11 1.26
CA ASP A 68 -21.96 10.65 0.04
C ASP A 68 -20.95 10.14 -1.01
N LYS A 69 -21.46 9.70 -2.17
CA LYS A 69 -20.64 9.15 -3.25
C LYS A 69 -19.72 10.19 -3.90
N GLU A 70 -20.14 11.45 -4.00
CA GLU A 70 -19.39 12.51 -4.66
C GLU A 70 -18.25 13.01 -3.76
N ALA A 71 -18.56 13.28 -2.50
CA ALA A 71 -17.59 13.63 -1.47
C ALA A 71 -16.55 12.50 -1.28
N LYS A 72 -16.97 11.22 -1.34
CA LYS A 72 -16.05 10.08 -1.36
C LYS A 72 -15.09 10.09 -2.56
N LYS A 73 -15.52 10.54 -3.75
CA LYS A 73 -14.63 10.67 -4.92
C LYS A 73 -13.58 11.77 -4.70
N ALA A 74 -13.98 12.90 -4.13
CA ALA A 74 -13.06 13.99 -3.79
C ALA A 74 -12.00 13.53 -2.79
N VAL A 75 -12.42 12.85 -1.71
CA VAL A 75 -11.49 12.27 -0.71
C VAL A 75 -10.56 11.24 -1.34
N ASN A 76 -11.05 10.37 -2.23
CA ASN A 76 -10.19 9.43 -2.96
C ASN A 76 -9.11 10.13 -3.80
N LYS A 77 -9.45 11.24 -4.46
CA LYS A 77 -8.51 12.01 -5.28
C LYS A 77 -7.44 12.67 -4.39
N ALA A 78 -7.85 13.26 -3.27
CA ALA A 78 -6.92 13.84 -2.29
C ALA A 78 -5.95 12.79 -1.74
N LEU A 79 -6.47 11.67 -1.23
CA LEU A 79 -5.68 10.56 -0.69
C LEU A 79 -4.71 9.97 -1.73
N LYS A 80 -5.10 9.92 -3.01
CA LYS A 80 -4.20 9.44 -4.06
C LYS A 80 -3.03 10.41 -4.28
N ASN A 81 -3.28 11.72 -4.21
CA ASN A 81 -2.25 12.74 -4.37
C ASN A 81 -1.32 12.76 -3.15
N GLU A 82 -1.87 12.66 -1.93
CA GLU A 82 -1.11 12.54 -0.69
C GLU A 82 -0.23 11.29 -0.70
N LEU A 83 -0.76 10.13 -1.10
CA LEU A 83 0.03 8.91 -1.26
C LEU A 83 1.14 9.09 -2.31
N LYS A 84 0.86 9.74 -3.44
CA LYS A 84 1.88 10.02 -4.45
C LYS A 84 3.00 10.91 -3.88
N ALA A 85 2.64 11.93 -3.10
CA ALA A 85 3.61 12.83 -2.45
C ALA A 85 4.44 12.06 -1.42
N GLU A 86 3.82 11.21 -0.60
CA GLU A 86 4.53 10.34 0.34
C GLU A 86 5.52 9.44 -0.40
N LEU A 87 5.06 8.72 -1.43
CA LEU A 87 5.92 7.83 -2.22
C LEU A 87 7.10 8.57 -2.87
N SER A 88 6.93 9.85 -3.24
CA SER A 88 8.01 10.64 -3.83
C SER A 88 9.21 10.90 -2.91
N LYS A 89 9.07 10.63 -1.61
CA LYS A 89 10.19 10.70 -0.66
C LYS A 89 11.23 9.59 -0.87
N GLN A 90 10.85 8.45 -1.46
CA GLN A 90 11.74 7.30 -1.65
C GLN A 90 11.68 6.65 -3.04
N PHE A 91 10.73 7.05 -3.88
CA PHE A 91 10.55 6.52 -5.22
C PHE A 91 10.56 7.64 -6.26
N SER A 92 11.21 7.37 -7.38
CA SER A 92 11.16 8.22 -8.57
C SER A 92 9.75 8.27 -9.17
N LYS A 93 9.51 9.25 -10.05
CA LYS A 93 8.23 9.41 -10.77
C LYS A 93 7.85 8.15 -11.56
N GLU A 94 8.82 7.47 -12.18
CA GLU A 94 8.58 6.25 -12.96
C GLU A 94 8.30 5.04 -12.05
N GLU A 95 9.03 4.90 -10.95
CA GLU A 95 8.72 3.88 -9.92
C GLU A 95 7.31 4.06 -9.37
N ILE A 96 6.88 5.30 -9.07
CA ILE A 96 5.53 5.57 -8.57
C ILE A 96 4.44 5.18 -9.59
N LYS A 97 4.65 5.48 -10.88
CA LYS A 97 3.72 5.03 -11.93
C LYS A 97 3.61 3.51 -11.94
N ARG A 98 4.75 2.82 -11.85
CA ARG A 98 4.79 1.35 -11.82
C ARG A 98 4.12 0.78 -10.57
N ILE A 99 4.33 1.38 -9.40
CA ILE A 99 3.64 1.05 -8.15
C ILE A 99 2.12 1.14 -8.36
N PHE A 100 1.60 2.24 -8.90
CA PHE A 100 0.15 2.39 -9.14
C PHE A 100 -0.40 1.39 -10.17
N ALA A 101 0.38 1.04 -11.19
CA ALA A 101 0.00 0.00 -12.15
C ALA A 101 -0.14 -1.36 -11.46
N LEU A 102 0.88 -1.76 -10.69
CA LEU A 102 0.90 -3.01 -9.93
C LEU A 102 -0.19 -3.07 -8.85
N MET A 103 -0.51 -1.94 -8.20
CA MET A 103 -1.66 -1.85 -7.29
C MET A 103 -2.98 -2.15 -8.01
N LYS A 104 -3.15 -1.66 -9.25
CA LYS A 104 -4.35 -1.94 -10.05
C LYS A 104 -4.40 -3.41 -10.48
N GLU A 105 -3.27 -3.97 -10.88
CA GLU A 105 -3.13 -5.38 -11.23
C GLU A 105 -3.48 -6.30 -10.05
N LYS A 106 -2.86 -6.07 -8.88
CA LYS A 106 -3.16 -6.84 -7.66
C LYS A 106 -4.63 -6.80 -7.29
N ARG A 107 -5.28 -5.63 -7.39
CA ARG A 107 -6.72 -5.49 -7.14
C ARG A 107 -7.58 -6.26 -8.15
N ALA A 108 -7.14 -6.38 -9.39
CA ALA A 108 -7.85 -7.18 -10.39
C ALA A 108 -7.70 -8.68 -10.09
N LEU A 109 -6.51 -9.12 -9.67
CA LEU A 109 -6.26 -10.50 -9.24
C LEU A 109 -7.11 -10.88 -8.02
N ASP A 110 -7.22 -9.98 -7.03
CA ASP A 110 -8.01 -10.21 -5.82
C ASP A 110 -9.53 -10.29 -6.06
N LYS A 111 -10.02 -9.80 -7.21
CA LYS A 111 -11.44 -9.90 -7.59
C LYS A 111 -11.78 -11.18 -8.36
N LYS A 112 -10.77 -11.89 -8.85
CA LYS A 112 -10.92 -13.12 -9.63
C LYS A 112 -10.83 -14.38 -8.76
N LYS A 113 -10.47 -14.22 -7.49
CA LYS A 113 -10.44 -15.27 -6.46
C LYS A 113 -11.73 -15.20 -5.66
#